data_AF-A0A9R0W954-F1
#
_entry.id   AF-A0A9R0W954-F1
#
_cell.length_a   1.000
_cell.length_b   1.000
_cell.length_c   1.000
_cell.angle_alpha   90.00
_cell.angle_beta   90.00
_cell.angle_gamma   90.00
#
_symmetry.space_group_name_H-M   'P 1'
#
loop_
_entity.id
_entity.type
_entity.pdbx_description
1 polymer ?
#
loop_
_entity_poly.entity_id
_entity_poly.type
_entity_poly.pdbx_seq_one_letter_code
_entity_poly.pdbx_strand_id
1 'polypeptide(L)'
;MAAPSSSAGFGGMSSDNAKGLALAVSSSAFIGASFIVKKMGLRRAADSGVRAGYGGYSYLVEPLWWIGMISMIVGEIANFAAYAFAPAILVTPLGALSIIISAALAHSILQEKLHTFGILGCVLCVVGSITIALHAPQERDIDSVREVWDLATEPAFLSYASIVVVAALVLIYFVVPQHGQTNIMVYIGVCSLLGSLTVMSVKALGIALKLTFSGVNQLFYPQTWAFALIVATCVSTQINYLNKGITSPFAYHVEGLLAN
;
A
#
# COMPACT_ATOMS: atom_id res chain seq x y z
N MET A 1 7.40 -51.89 -27.13
CA MET A 1 6.12 -51.66 -26.43
C MET A 1 6.26 -50.37 -25.65
N ALA A 2 5.38 -49.41 -25.90
CA ALA A 2 5.58 -47.98 -25.69
C ALA A 2 5.62 -47.53 -24.21
N ALA A 3 6.43 -46.50 -23.94
CA ALA A 3 6.38 -45.70 -22.72
C ALA A 3 5.07 -44.89 -22.68
N PRO A 4 4.40 -44.71 -21.52
CA PRO A 4 3.34 -43.74 -21.41
C PRO A 4 3.93 -42.36 -21.16
N SER A 5 3.53 -41.46 -22.05
CA SER A 5 3.77 -40.04 -22.15
C SER A 5 3.52 -39.25 -20.86
N SER A 6 4.51 -38.43 -20.49
CA SER A 6 4.37 -37.26 -19.64
C SER A 6 3.44 -36.24 -20.30
N SER A 7 2.15 -36.27 -19.96
CA SER A 7 1.26 -35.14 -20.16
C SER A 7 1.50 -34.14 -19.03
N ALA A 8 2.19 -33.04 -19.35
CA ALA A 8 2.23 -31.84 -18.55
C ALA A 8 0.80 -31.29 -18.43
N GLY A 9 0.06 -31.81 -17.47
CA GLY A 9 -1.21 -31.23 -17.06
C GLY A 9 -0.92 -29.92 -16.36
N PHE A 10 -1.41 -28.83 -16.94
CA PHE A 10 -1.71 -27.58 -16.26
C PHE A 10 -2.76 -27.90 -15.17
N GLY A 11 -2.28 -28.52 -14.09
CA GLY A 11 -3.09 -29.14 -13.05
C GLY A 11 -3.90 -28.08 -12.33
N GLY A 12 -5.22 -28.25 -12.36
CA GLY A 12 -6.21 -27.26 -11.95
C GLY A 12 -5.89 -26.60 -10.62
N MET A 13 -5.95 -25.27 -10.61
CA MET A 13 -6.03 -24.52 -9.36
C MET A 13 -7.20 -25.09 -8.54
N SER A 14 -6.94 -25.48 -7.29
CA SER A 14 -8.01 -25.77 -6.33
C SER A 14 -9.07 -24.67 -6.40
N SER A 15 -10.36 -25.03 -6.37
CA SER A 15 -11.47 -24.07 -6.47
C SER A 15 -11.35 -22.92 -5.46
N ASP A 16 -10.72 -23.17 -4.31
CA ASP A 16 -10.47 -22.15 -3.29
C ASP A 16 -9.31 -21.22 -3.66
N ASN A 17 -8.23 -21.73 -4.26
CA ASN A 17 -7.15 -20.91 -4.80
C ASN A 17 -7.65 -19.99 -5.93
N ALA A 18 -8.59 -20.47 -6.76
CA ALA A 18 -9.22 -19.67 -7.80
C ALA A 18 -10.07 -18.53 -7.25
N LYS A 19 -10.85 -18.80 -6.18
CA LYS A 19 -11.58 -17.74 -5.46
C LYS A 19 -10.62 -16.71 -4.85
N GLY A 20 -9.55 -17.16 -4.20
CA GLY A 20 -8.54 -16.28 -3.62
C GLY A 20 -7.84 -15.41 -4.68
N LEU A 21 -7.50 -15.98 -5.84
CA LEU A 21 -6.92 -15.23 -6.96
C LEU A 21 -7.89 -14.16 -7.48
N ALA A 22 -9.15 -14.51 -7.72
CA ALA A 22 -10.16 -13.57 -8.19
C ALA A 22 -10.39 -12.41 -7.20
N LEU A 23 -10.43 -12.73 -5.89
CA LEU A 23 -10.53 -11.74 -4.82
C LEU A 23 -9.29 -10.82 -4.76
N ALA A 24 -8.08 -11.36 -4.90
CA ALA A 24 -6.86 -10.56 -4.91
C ALA A 24 -6.76 -9.63 -6.14
N VAL A 25 -7.16 -10.10 -7.33
CA VAL A 25 -7.18 -9.29 -8.55
C VAL A 25 -8.22 -8.18 -8.44
N SER A 26 -9.44 -8.51 -8.00
CA SER A 26 -10.50 -7.50 -7.79
C SER A 26 -10.11 -6.46 -6.74
N SER A 27 -9.53 -6.90 -5.62
CA SER A 27 -8.95 -6.01 -4.60
C SER A 27 -7.93 -5.05 -5.21
N SER A 28 -6.99 -5.57 -5.99
CA SER A 28 -5.95 -4.76 -6.65
C SER A 28 -6.53 -3.74 -7.62
N ALA A 29 -7.62 -4.09 -8.31
CA ALA A 29 -8.34 -3.16 -9.18
C ALA A 29 -9.03 -2.04 -8.39
N PHE A 30 -9.72 -2.36 -7.29
CA PHE A 30 -10.35 -1.36 -6.42
C PHE A 30 -9.31 -0.42 -5.80
N ILE A 31 -8.22 -0.98 -5.25
CA ILE A 31 -7.13 -0.19 -4.66
C ILE A 31 -6.48 0.70 -5.73
N GLY A 32 -6.15 0.14 -6.90
CA GLY A 32 -5.54 0.90 -8.01
C GLY A 32 -6.42 2.04 -8.52
N ALA A 33 -7.71 1.77 -8.74
CA ALA A 33 -8.68 2.78 -9.15
C ALA A 33 -8.90 3.84 -8.08
N SER A 34 -8.88 3.45 -6.80
CA SER A 34 -9.07 4.37 -5.66
C SER A 34 -8.06 5.53 -5.66
N PHE A 35 -6.81 5.25 -6.03
CA PHE A 35 -5.77 6.27 -6.10
C PHE A 35 -6.05 7.31 -7.18
N ILE A 36 -6.56 6.88 -8.33
CA ILE A 36 -6.90 7.78 -9.43
C ILE A 36 -8.14 8.62 -9.10
N VAL A 37 -9.16 8.00 -8.51
CA VAL A 37 -10.37 8.72 -8.05
C VAL A 37 -10.01 9.75 -6.97
N LYS A 38 -9.15 9.39 -6.00
CA LYS A 38 -8.63 10.35 -4.99
C LYS A 38 -7.86 11.49 -5.66
N LYS A 39 -7.01 11.19 -6.64
CA LYS A 39 -6.26 12.21 -7.41
C LYS A 39 -7.23 13.18 -8.12
N MET A 40 -8.27 12.68 -8.77
CA MET A 40 -9.30 13.51 -9.40
C MET A 40 -10.06 14.38 -8.38
N GLY A 41 -10.45 13.81 -7.24
CA GLY A 41 -11.10 14.55 -6.16
C GLY A 41 -10.21 15.66 -5.60
N LEU A 42 -8.92 15.38 -5.38
CA LEU A 42 -7.95 16.39 -4.94
C LEU A 42 -7.78 17.53 -5.94
N ARG A 43 -7.79 17.25 -7.24
CA ARG A 43 -7.74 18.29 -8.28
C ARG A 43 -8.98 19.17 -8.26
N ARG A 44 -10.17 18.58 -8.19
CA ARG A 44 -11.43 19.32 -8.13
C ARG A 44 -11.55 20.18 -6.86
N ALA A 45 -11.07 19.66 -5.73
CA ALA A 45 -11.00 20.40 -4.48
C ALA A 45 -9.96 21.54 -4.52
N ALA A 46 -8.90 21.40 -5.34
CA ALA A 46 -7.89 22.42 -5.54
C ALA A 46 -8.37 23.61 -6.37
N ASP A 47 -9.43 23.44 -7.18
CA ASP A 47 -10.04 24.51 -7.96
C ASP A 47 -11.06 25.34 -7.14
N SER A 48 -11.62 24.74 -6.09
CA SER A 48 -12.66 25.34 -5.25
C SER A 48 -12.16 25.84 -3.88
N GLY A 49 -10.91 25.55 -3.50
CA GLY A 49 -10.38 25.92 -2.19
C GLY A 49 -8.86 25.81 -2.07
N VAL A 50 -8.36 25.95 -0.83
CA VAL A 50 -6.92 25.91 -0.54
C VAL A 50 -6.41 24.48 -0.72
N ARG A 51 -5.38 24.32 -1.55
CA ARG A 51 -4.80 23.01 -1.89
C ARG A 51 -4.18 22.34 -0.68
N ALA A 52 -4.22 21.00 -0.65
CA ALA A 52 -3.60 20.22 0.42
C ALA A 52 -2.10 20.48 0.55
N GLY A 53 -1.39 20.73 -0.56
CA GLY A 53 0.03 21.06 -0.60
C GLY A 53 0.39 22.34 0.17
N TYR A 54 -0.52 23.30 0.27
CA TYR A 54 -0.38 24.52 1.09
C TYR A 54 -0.94 24.37 2.51
N GLY A 55 -1.36 23.16 2.90
CA GLY A 55 -1.95 22.87 4.21
C GLY A 55 -3.47 23.00 4.28
N GLY A 56 -4.17 23.14 3.15
CA GLY A 56 -5.63 23.21 3.09
C GLY A 56 -6.31 21.84 3.21
N TYR A 57 -7.52 21.82 3.78
CA TYR A 57 -8.31 20.59 3.96
C TYR A 57 -9.58 20.55 3.11
N SER A 58 -9.67 21.34 2.03
CA SER A 58 -10.85 21.44 1.16
C SER A 58 -11.26 20.10 0.53
N TYR A 59 -10.33 19.15 0.38
CA TYR A 59 -10.62 17.82 -0.15
C TYR A 59 -11.54 16.98 0.76
N LEU A 60 -11.68 17.32 2.05
CA LEU A 60 -12.58 16.61 2.97
C LEU A 60 -14.06 16.83 2.63
N VAL A 61 -14.39 17.89 1.89
CA VAL A 61 -15.75 18.22 1.47
C VAL A 61 -16.06 17.61 0.09
N GLU A 62 -15.04 17.25 -0.69
CA GLU A 62 -15.21 16.74 -2.04
C GLU A 62 -15.69 15.27 -2.02
N PRO A 63 -16.90 14.97 -2.54
CA PRO A 63 -17.46 13.61 -2.51
C PRO A 63 -16.63 12.61 -3.32
N LEU A 64 -15.96 13.04 -4.40
CA LEU A 64 -15.08 12.17 -5.18
C LEU A 64 -13.92 11.62 -4.35
N TRP A 65 -13.36 12.43 -3.44
CA TRP A 65 -12.28 11.96 -2.57
C TRP A 65 -12.76 10.85 -1.62
N TRP A 66 -13.97 11.00 -1.07
CA TRP A 66 -14.60 9.98 -0.21
C TRP A 66 -14.94 8.69 -0.97
N ILE A 67 -15.41 8.78 -2.22
CA ILE A 67 -15.63 7.61 -3.06
C ILE A 67 -14.31 6.83 -3.24
N GLY A 68 -13.22 7.55 -3.48
CA GLY A 68 -11.89 6.95 -3.54
C GLY A 68 -11.50 6.27 -2.22
N MET A 69 -11.72 6.93 -1.07
CA MET A 69 -11.46 6.34 0.25
C MET A 69 -12.27 5.07 0.52
N ILE A 70 -13.58 5.08 0.22
CA ILE A 70 -14.47 3.92 0.40
C ILE A 70 -14.03 2.76 -0.51
N SER A 71 -13.72 3.06 -1.78
CA SER A 71 -13.21 2.06 -2.73
C SER A 71 -11.93 1.39 -2.24
N MET A 72 -11.01 2.17 -1.65
CA MET A 72 -9.78 1.64 -1.04
C MET A 72 -10.10 0.67 0.12
N ILE A 73 -11.04 1.03 1.00
CA ILE A 73 -11.45 0.18 2.14
C ILE A 73 -12.05 -1.14 1.63
N VAL A 74 -12.93 -1.08 0.62
CA VAL A 74 -13.52 -2.28 0.00
C VAL A 74 -12.42 -3.17 -0.59
N GLY A 75 -11.44 -2.56 -1.28
CA GLY A 75 -10.27 -3.26 -1.81
C GLY A 75 -9.46 -3.97 -0.72
N GLU A 76 -9.19 -3.32 0.41
CA GLU A 76 -8.47 -3.93 1.54
C GLU A 76 -9.25 -5.09 2.18
N ILE A 77 -10.58 -4.98 2.31
CA ILE A 77 -11.42 -6.08 2.80
C ILE A 77 -11.35 -7.28 1.84
N ALA A 78 -11.44 -7.03 0.54
CA ALA A 78 -11.29 -8.09 -0.47
C ALA A 78 -9.88 -8.71 -0.45
N ASN A 79 -8.85 -7.90 -0.19
CA ASN A 79 -7.47 -8.37 -0.03
C ASN A 79 -7.36 -9.32 1.16
N PHE A 80 -7.93 -8.93 2.30
CA PHE A 80 -7.96 -9.75 3.50
C PHE A 80 -8.70 -11.07 3.27
N ALA A 81 -9.85 -11.02 2.58
CA ALA A 81 -10.58 -12.23 2.19
C ALA A 81 -9.74 -13.14 1.29
N ALA A 82 -8.95 -12.57 0.36
CA ALA A 82 -8.08 -13.37 -0.51
C ALA A 82 -7.04 -14.19 0.28
N TYR A 83 -6.48 -13.65 1.36
CA TYR A 83 -5.56 -14.38 2.26
C TYR A 83 -6.20 -15.56 2.99
N ALA A 84 -7.54 -15.61 3.09
CA ALA A 84 -8.25 -16.75 3.67
C ALA A 84 -8.38 -17.93 2.70
N PHE A 85 -8.33 -17.66 1.38
CA PHE A 85 -8.58 -18.66 0.33
C PHE A 85 -7.34 -19.00 -0.51
N ALA A 86 -6.32 -18.15 -0.52
CA ALA A 86 -5.08 -18.36 -1.24
C ALA A 86 -3.86 -18.07 -0.35
N PRO A 87 -2.74 -18.79 -0.56
CA PRO A 87 -1.51 -18.57 0.20
C PRO A 87 -0.94 -17.17 -0.04
N ALA A 88 -0.33 -16.59 0.99
CA ALA A 88 0.20 -15.23 0.96
C ALA A 88 1.24 -15.01 -0.16
N ILE A 89 1.99 -16.04 -0.53
CA ILE A 89 2.98 -15.99 -1.62
C ILE A 89 2.35 -15.74 -3.00
N LEU A 90 1.06 -16.06 -3.18
CA LEU A 90 0.31 -15.74 -4.40
C LEU A 90 -0.39 -14.37 -4.30
N VAL A 91 -0.87 -14.00 -3.11
CA VAL A 91 -1.60 -12.74 -2.91
C VAL A 91 -0.65 -11.53 -2.90
N THR A 92 0.53 -11.66 -2.29
CA THR A 92 1.51 -10.56 -2.15
C THR A 92 1.95 -9.99 -3.51
N PRO A 93 2.28 -10.80 -4.54
CA PRO A 93 2.65 -10.26 -5.83
C PRO A 93 1.51 -9.56 -6.57
N LEU A 94 0.27 -9.99 -6.33
CA LEU A 94 -0.91 -9.39 -6.93
C LEU A 94 -1.15 -7.97 -6.42
N GLY A 95 -0.72 -7.65 -5.19
CA GLY A 95 -0.73 -6.28 -4.69
C GLY A 95 0.02 -5.29 -5.59
N ALA A 96 1.10 -5.72 -6.27
CA ALA A 96 1.82 -4.91 -7.24
C ALA A 96 0.97 -4.55 -8.48
N LEU A 97 -0.04 -5.37 -8.81
CA LEU A 97 -0.98 -5.07 -9.89
C LEU A 97 -1.75 -3.78 -9.61
N SER A 98 -2.03 -3.43 -8.35
CA SER A 98 -2.73 -2.18 -8.01
C SER A 98 -1.97 -0.95 -8.50
N ILE A 99 -0.64 -0.97 -8.43
CA ILE A 99 0.25 0.09 -8.91
C ILE A 99 0.19 0.16 -10.44
N ILE A 100 0.26 -0.98 -11.13
CA ILE A 100 0.16 -1.03 -12.59
C ILE A 100 -1.21 -0.56 -13.08
N ILE A 101 -2.30 -1.01 -12.43
CA ILE A 101 -3.67 -0.59 -12.75
C ILE A 101 -3.83 0.91 -12.53
N SER A 102 -3.29 1.45 -11.43
CA SER A 102 -3.32 2.89 -11.19
C SER A 102 -2.57 3.67 -12.27
N ALA A 103 -1.40 3.20 -12.70
CA ALA A 103 -0.62 3.83 -13.78
C ALA A 103 -1.35 3.78 -15.13
N ALA A 104 -1.97 2.65 -15.46
CA ALA A 104 -2.76 2.49 -16.68
C ALA A 104 -4.02 3.38 -16.67
N LEU A 105 -4.73 3.45 -15.55
CA LEU A 105 -5.90 4.32 -15.39
C LEU A 105 -5.52 5.80 -15.39
N ALA A 106 -4.36 6.18 -14.84
CA ALA A 106 -3.84 7.54 -14.96
C ALA A 106 -3.60 7.92 -16.42
N HIS A 107 -3.00 7.03 -17.20
CA HIS A 107 -2.77 7.26 -18.62
C HIS A 107 -4.10 7.38 -19.41
N SER A 108 -5.04 6.46 -19.17
CA SER A 108 -6.31 6.42 -19.92
C SER A 108 -7.31 7.51 -19.51
N ILE A 109 -7.53 7.72 -18.20
CA ILE A 109 -8.58 8.63 -17.69
C ILE A 109 -8.06 10.07 -17.57
N LEU A 110 -6.83 10.26 -17.09
CA LEU A 110 -6.26 11.60 -16.88
C LEU A 110 -5.48 12.08 -18.12
N GLN A 111 -5.31 11.23 -19.14
CA GLN A 111 -4.53 11.52 -20.36
C GLN A 111 -3.10 12.00 -20.05
N GLU A 112 -2.56 11.56 -18.92
CA GLU A 112 -1.22 11.91 -18.49
C GLU A 112 -0.18 11.06 -19.22
N LYS A 113 0.86 11.70 -19.75
CA LYS A 113 2.04 10.98 -20.23
C LYS A 113 2.79 10.40 -19.03
N LEU A 114 2.95 9.08 -19.02
CA LEU A 114 3.74 8.38 -17.99
C LEU A 114 5.18 8.87 -18.03
N HIS A 115 5.54 9.70 -17.06
CA HIS A 115 6.90 10.22 -16.90
C HIS A 115 7.89 9.06 -16.68
N THR A 116 9.16 9.25 -17.05
CA THR A 116 10.24 8.25 -16.86
C THR A 116 10.34 7.75 -15.42
N PHE A 117 10.09 8.63 -14.44
CA PHE A 117 10.01 8.25 -13.02
C PHE A 117 8.83 7.33 -12.69
N GLY A 118 7.68 7.48 -13.36
CA GLY A 118 6.53 6.58 -13.22
C GLY A 118 6.82 5.20 -13.79
N ILE A 119 7.44 5.14 -14.97
CA ILE A 119 7.88 3.87 -15.58
C ILE A 119 8.92 3.17 -14.69
N LEU A 120 9.92 3.91 -14.20
CA LEU A 120 10.91 3.38 -13.27
C LEU A 120 10.27 2.82 -11.99
N GLY A 121 9.27 3.53 -11.44
CA GLY A 121 8.49 3.06 -10.29
C GLY A 121 7.73 1.77 -10.58
N CYS A 122 7.07 1.66 -11.73
CA CYS A 122 6.40 0.42 -12.15
C CYS A 122 7.39 -0.75 -12.31
N VAL A 123 8.54 -0.51 -12.95
CA VAL A 123 9.59 -1.53 -13.11
C VAL A 123 10.14 -1.97 -11.75
N LEU A 124 10.48 -1.02 -10.87
CA LEU A 124 10.96 -1.33 -9.51
C LEU A 124 9.92 -2.10 -8.69
N CYS A 125 8.64 -1.77 -8.82
CA CYS A 125 7.56 -2.49 -8.14
C CYS A 125 7.43 -3.94 -8.64
N VAL A 126 7.47 -4.15 -9.96
CA VAL A 126 7.42 -5.50 -10.55
C VAL A 126 8.64 -6.32 -10.14
N VAL A 127 9.84 -5.74 -10.22
CA VAL A 127 11.08 -6.42 -9.81
C VAL A 127 11.05 -6.76 -8.33
N GLY A 128 10.64 -5.82 -7.47
CA GLY A 128 10.52 -6.05 -6.02
C GLY A 128 9.50 -7.14 -5.70
N SER A 129 8.33 -7.09 -6.33
CA SER A 129 7.26 -8.09 -6.20
C SER A 129 7.74 -9.51 -6.58
N ILE A 130 8.39 -9.64 -7.74
CA ILE A 130 8.96 -10.92 -8.20
C ILE A 130 10.08 -11.39 -7.27
N THR A 131 10.96 -10.48 -6.82
CA THR A 131 12.06 -10.82 -5.92
C THR A 131 11.54 -11.39 -4.60
N ILE A 132 10.49 -10.77 -4.03
CA ILE A 132 9.80 -11.27 -2.85
C ILE A 132 9.15 -12.62 -3.14
N ALA A 133 8.43 -12.76 -4.26
CA ALA A 133 7.77 -14.02 -4.62
C ALA A 133 8.74 -15.21 -4.74
N LEU A 134 9.95 -14.96 -5.25
CA LEU A 134 10.97 -15.99 -5.49
C LEU A 134 11.78 -16.34 -4.24
N HIS A 135 12.08 -15.35 -3.39
CA HIS A 135 12.96 -15.54 -2.23
C HIS A 135 12.22 -15.60 -0.89
N ALA A 136 10.90 -15.40 -0.88
CA ALA A 136 10.12 -15.51 0.34
C ALA A 136 10.23 -16.96 0.88
N PRO A 137 10.82 -17.15 2.07
CA PRO A 137 10.79 -18.46 2.72
C PRO A 137 9.33 -18.84 3.00
N GLN A 138 9.07 -20.14 3.14
CA GLN A 138 7.77 -20.57 3.64
C GLN A 138 7.47 -19.85 4.95
N GLU A 139 6.32 -19.20 5.01
CA GLU A 139 5.87 -18.51 6.22
C GLU A 139 5.86 -19.54 7.36
N ARG A 140 6.63 -19.28 8.42
CA ARG A 140 6.52 -20.06 9.65
C ARG A 140 5.11 -19.82 10.19
N ASP A 141 4.42 -20.90 10.55
CA ASP A 141 3.15 -20.79 11.25
C ASP A 141 3.43 -20.16 12.62
N ILE A 142 3.20 -18.85 12.72
CA ILE A 142 3.33 -18.13 13.99
C ILE A 142 2.04 -18.37 14.76
N ASP A 143 2.13 -19.18 15.81
CA ASP A 143 0.97 -19.66 16.57
C ASP A 143 0.47 -18.65 17.63
N SER A 144 1.16 -17.52 17.83
CA SER A 144 0.77 -16.53 18.84
C SER A 144 1.19 -15.09 18.56
N VAL A 145 0.34 -14.12 18.94
CA VAL A 145 0.66 -12.68 18.93
C VAL A 145 1.84 -12.35 19.85
N ARG A 146 2.06 -13.16 20.90
CA ARG A 146 3.22 -13.01 21.78
C ARG A 146 4.54 -13.29 21.06
N GLU A 147 4.56 -14.27 20.17
CA GLU A 147 5.76 -14.58 19.38
C GLU A 147 6.05 -13.45 18.39
N VAL A 148 5.02 -12.88 17.75
CA VAL A 148 5.17 -11.67 16.93
C VAL A 148 5.68 -10.49 17.77
N TRP A 149 5.21 -10.35 19.01
CA TRP A 149 5.65 -9.30 19.92
C TRP A 149 7.12 -9.49 20.36
N ASP A 150 7.54 -10.72 20.62
CA ASP A 150 8.92 -11.03 20.99
C ASP A 150 9.88 -10.74 19.82
N LEU A 151 9.48 -11.13 18.59
CA LEU A 151 10.17 -10.75 17.35
C LEU A 151 10.21 -9.22 17.16
N ALA A 152 9.13 -8.51 17.47
CA ALA A 152 9.07 -7.05 17.40
C ALA A 152 9.89 -6.36 18.50
N THR A 153 10.13 -7.03 19.63
CA THR A 153 10.94 -6.52 20.75
C THR A 153 12.41 -6.90 20.60
N GLU A 154 12.76 -7.71 19.59
CA GLU A 154 14.14 -8.07 19.31
C GLU A 154 14.96 -6.80 18.99
N PRO A 155 16.17 -6.66 19.56
CA PRO A 155 16.97 -5.43 19.42
C PRO A 155 17.26 -5.06 17.97
N ALA A 156 17.36 -6.04 17.07
CA ALA A 156 17.51 -5.81 15.64
C ALA A 156 16.31 -5.06 15.05
N PHE A 157 15.08 -5.53 15.30
CA PHE A 157 13.86 -4.88 14.80
C PHE A 157 13.64 -3.52 15.46
N LEU A 158 13.87 -3.40 16.76
CA LEU A 158 13.77 -2.11 17.46
C LEU A 158 14.76 -1.08 16.91
N SER A 159 16.00 -1.50 16.59
CA SER A 159 16.99 -0.60 15.99
C SER A 159 16.55 -0.13 14.60
N TYR A 160 16.06 -1.05 13.76
CA TYR A 160 15.49 -0.74 12.45
C TYR A 160 14.31 0.24 12.57
N ALA A 161 13.31 -0.07 13.41
CA ALA A 161 12.13 0.76 13.61
C ALA A 161 12.52 2.16 14.12
N SER A 162 13.45 2.24 15.06
CA SER A 162 13.98 3.51 15.58
C SER A 162 14.65 4.34 14.49
N ILE A 163 15.50 3.72 13.65
CA ILE A 163 16.16 4.41 12.53
C ILE A 163 15.11 4.93 11.54
N VAL A 164 14.12 4.12 11.19
CA VAL A 164 13.05 4.53 10.25
C VAL A 164 12.23 5.67 10.82
N VAL A 165 11.84 5.62 12.10
CA VAL A 165 11.10 6.70 12.76
C VAL A 165 11.94 7.97 12.82
N VAL A 166 13.20 7.90 13.25
CA VAL A 166 14.09 9.07 13.31
C VAL A 166 14.30 9.67 11.92
N ALA A 167 14.56 8.84 10.90
CA ALA A 167 14.70 9.31 9.53
C ALA A 167 13.41 9.98 9.02
N ALA A 168 12.25 9.39 9.31
CA ALA A 168 10.95 9.98 8.95
C ALA A 168 10.73 11.33 9.66
N LEU A 169 11.03 11.43 10.96
CA LEU A 169 10.91 12.68 11.71
C LEU A 169 11.88 13.75 11.21
N VAL A 170 13.12 13.38 10.86
CA VAL A 170 14.10 14.31 10.27
C VAL A 170 13.59 14.84 8.93
N LEU A 171 13.08 13.98 8.06
CA LEU A 171 12.47 14.40 6.80
C LEU A 171 11.26 15.32 7.05
N ILE A 172 10.38 14.98 8.00
CA ILE A 172 9.17 15.75 8.31
C ILE A 172 9.48 17.13 8.90
N TYR A 173 10.41 17.23 9.85
CA TYR A 173 10.64 18.49 10.58
C TYR A 173 11.70 19.38 9.93
N PHE A 174 12.70 18.83 9.24
CA PHE A 174 13.77 19.62 8.64
C PHE A 174 13.63 19.75 7.12
N VAL A 175 13.33 18.65 6.42
CA VAL A 175 13.39 18.64 4.95
C VAL A 175 12.08 19.08 4.32
N VAL A 176 10.92 18.67 4.85
CA VAL A 176 9.61 19.07 4.33
C VAL A 176 9.38 20.58 4.36
N PRO A 177 9.71 21.33 5.45
CA PRO A 177 9.48 22.77 5.47
C PRO A 177 10.37 23.52 4.48
N GLN A 178 11.58 23.02 4.21
CA GLN A 178 12.55 23.70 3.34
C GLN A 178 12.43 23.28 1.87
N HIS A 179 12.20 22.00 1.59
CA HIS A 179 12.27 21.40 0.26
C HIS A 179 11.00 20.66 -0.18
N GLY A 180 9.97 20.55 0.67
CA GLY A 180 8.75 19.81 0.36
C GLY A 180 7.97 20.39 -0.83
N GLN A 181 7.99 21.71 -1.01
CA GLN A 181 7.28 22.37 -2.11
C GLN A 181 8.02 22.28 -3.45
N THR A 182 9.35 22.07 -3.42
CA THR A 182 10.21 22.03 -4.60
C THR A 182 10.52 20.60 -5.06
N ASN A 183 10.56 19.63 -4.15
CA ASN A 183 10.92 18.24 -4.44
C ASN A 183 9.87 17.27 -3.89
N ILE A 184 9.01 16.76 -4.78
CA ILE A 184 7.98 15.76 -4.42
C ILE A 184 8.59 14.45 -3.85
N MET A 185 9.84 14.14 -4.19
CA MET A 185 10.56 12.97 -3.68
C MET A 185 10.67 12.95 -2.15
N VAL A 186 10.67 14.11 -1.49
CA VAL A 186 10.69 14.18 -0.02
C VAL A 186 9.42 13.59 0.57
N TYR A 187 8.25 13.92 0.02
CA TYR A 187 6.97 13.35 0.47
C TYR A 187 6.87 11.85 0.19
N ILE A 188 7.37 11.42 -0.97
CA ILE A 188 7.43 10.00 -1.32
C ILE A 188 8.34 9.25 -0.33
N GLY A 189 9.51 9.80 0.01
CA GLY A 189 10.42 9.21 0.99
C GLY A 189 9.81 9.04 2.38
N VAL A 190 9.09 10.06 2.88
CA VAL A 190 8.34 9.96 4.15
C VAL A 190 7.29 8.86 4.07
N CYS A 191 6.50 8.82 2.99
CA CYS A 191 5.49 7.79 2.78
C CYS A 191 6.09 6.38 2.67
N SER A 192 7.24 6.21 2.01
CA SER A 192 7.92 4.92 1.88
C SER A 192 8.45 4.41 3.21
N LEU A 193 9.08 5.27 4.02
CA LEU A 193 9.58 4.92 5.35
C LEU A 193 8.44 4.49 6.27
N LEU A 194 7.39 5.31 6.40
CA LEU A 194 6.22 4.98 7.21
C LEU A 194 5.44 3.79 6.64
N GLY A 195 5.43 3.63 5.31
CA GLY A 195 4.80 2.51 4.62
C GLY A 195 5.41 1.18 5.03
N SER A 196 6.74 1.11 5.13
CA SER A 196 7.42 -0.10 5.60
C SER A 196 6.99 -0.53 7.01
N LEU A 197 6.85 0.41 7.95
CA LEU A 197 6.37 0.15 9.31
C LEU A 197 4.90 -0.29 9.32
N THR A 198 4.10 0.29 8.43
CA THR A 198 2.68 -0.04 8.27
C THR A 198 2.50 -1.46 7.77
N VAL A 199 3.25 -1.88 6.74
CA VAL A 199 3.17 -3.25 6.19
C VAL A 199 3.51 -4.29 7.27
N MET A 200 4.57 -4.05 8.06
CA MET A 200 4.93 -4.95 9.17
C MET A 200 3.84 -5.01 10.24
N SER A 201 3.29 -3.85 10.63
CA SER A 201 2.27 -3.76 11.68
C SER A 201 0.93 -4.35 11.24
N VAL A 202 0.52 -4.16 9.97
CA VAL A 202 -0.67 -4.78 9.40
C VAL A 202 -0.51 -6.30 9.32
N LYS A 203 0.68 -6.81 8.99
CA LYS A 203 0.94 -8.26 9.02
C LYS A 203 0.76 -8.82 10.43
N ALA A 204 1.31 -8.15 11.45
CA ALA A 204 1.13 -8.53 12.85
C ALA A 204 -0.35 -8.54 13.28
N LEU A 205 -1.10 -7.49 12.89
CA LEU A 205 -2.55 -7.40 13.15
C LEU A 205 -3.35 -8.47 12.40
N GLY A 206 -2.97 -8.79 11.16
CA GLY A 206 -3.62 -9.83 10.37
C GLY A 206 -3.48 -11.22 11.00
N ILE A 207 -2.29 -11.53 11.52
CA ILE A 207 -2.04 -12.77 12.28
C ILE A 207 -2.88 -12.77 13.58
N ALA A 208 -2.89 -11.66 14.31
CA ALA A 208 -3.69 -11.52 15.54
C ALA A 208 -5.20 -11.72 15.31
N LEU A 209 -5.73 -11.16 14.22
CA LEU A 209 -7.13 -11.31 13.82
C LEU A 209 -7.42 -12.76 13.40
N LYS A 210 -6.56 -13.39 12.61
CA LYS A 210 -6.70 -14.80 12.20
C LYS A 210 -6.77 -15.71 13.43
N LEU A 211 -5.86 -15.56 14.40
CA LEU A 211 -5.85 -16.31 15.65
C LEU A 211 -7.10 -16.06 16.52
N THR A 212 -7.59 -14.82 16.50
CA THR A 212 -8.85 -14.45 17.18
C THR A 212 -10.04 -15.18 16.59
N PHE A 213 -10.16 -15.22 15.25
CA PHE A 213 -11.24 -15.96 14.58
C PHE A 213 -11.11 -17.48 14.73
N SER A 214 -9.90 -17.99 14.95
CA SER A 214 -9.65 -19.41 15.29
C SER A 214 -9.97 -19.77 16.74
N GLY A 215 -10.50 -18.84 17.55
CA GLY A 215 -11.07 -19.12 18.87
C GLY A 215 -10.20 -18.74 20.07
N VAL A 216 -9.00 -18.18 19.86
CA VAL A 216 -8.16 -17.64 20.94
C VAL A 216 -8.26 -16.12 20.92
N ASN A 217 -9.01 -15.51 21.83
CA ASN A 217 -9.27 -14.07 21.83
C ASN A 217 -7.99 -13.22 22.05
N GLN A 218 -7.25 -12.93 20.97
CA GLN A 218 -6.02 -12.12 21.01
C GLN A 218 -6.30 -10.60 21.05
N LEU A 219 -7.54 -10.18 20.82
CA LEU A 219 -7.97 -8.77 20.86
C LEU A 219 -7.94 -8.14 22.26
N PHE A 220 -7.90 -8.96 23.31
CA PHE A 220 -7.76 -8.47 24.70
C PHE A 220 -6.31 -8.10 25.06
N TYR A 221 -5.34 -8.48 24.24
CA TYR A 221 -3.94 -8.14 24.49
C TYR A 221 -3.66 -6.68 24.14
N PRO A 222 -3.03 -5.89 25.04
CA PRO A 222 -2.68 -4.50 24.76
C PRO A 222 -1.69 -4.35 23.57
N GLN A 223 -0.92 -5.40 23.27
CA GLN A 223 0.00 -5.47 22.13
C GLN A 223 -0.71 -5.26 20.79
N THR A 224 -1.88 -5.88 20.60
CA THR A 224 -2.69 -5.76 19.38
C THR A 224 -3.14 -4.32 19.17
N TRP A 225 -3.54 -3.64 20.25
CA TRP A 225 -3.92 -2.22 20.20
C TRP A 225 -2.73 -1.31 19.93
N ALA A 226 -1.54 -1.63 20.43
CA ALA A 226 -0.32 -0.88 20.11
C ALA A 226 -0.01 -0.93 18.61
N PHE A 227 -0.03 -2.11 17.98
CA PHE A 227 0.15 -2.23 16.52
C PHE A 227 -0.96 -1.52 15.74
N ALA A 228 -2.22 -1.59 16.20
CA ALA A 228 -3.33 -0.88 15.58
C ALA A 228 -3.15 0.65 15.62
N LEU A 229 -2.68 1.20 16.74
CA LEU A 229 -2.38 2.62 16.87
C LEU A 229 -1.21 3.06 15.98
N ILE A 230 -0.16 2.24 15.87
CA ILE A 230 0.97 2.49 14.96
C ILE A 230 0.47 2.52 13.50
N VAL A 231 -0.35 1.57 13.09
CA VAL A 231 -0.96 1.57 11.75
C VAL A 231 -1.82 2.81 11.55
N ALA A 232 -2.72 3.13 12.48
CA ALA A 232 -3.61 4.28 12.35
C ALA A 232 -2.85 5.61 12.21
N THR A 233 -1.82 5.82 13.03
CA THR A 233 -0.98 7.02 12.97
C THR A 233 -0.13 7.08 11.70
N CYS A 234 0.49 5.97 11.29
CA CYS A 234 1.28 5.91 10.06
C CYS A 234 0.42 6.14 8.81
N VAL A 235 -0.72 5.47 8.69
CA VAL A 235 -1.64 5.60 7.55
C VAL A 235 -2.20 7.02 7.47
N SER A 236 -2.61 7.61 8.61
CA SER A 236 -3.11 8.99 8.64
C SER A 236 -2.03 9.97 8.16
N THR A 237 -0.79 9.75 8.58
CA THR A 237 0.37 10.57 8.18
C THR A 237 0.68 10.39 6.69
N GLN A 238 0.65 9.16 6.18
CA GLN A 238 0.86 8.84 4.76
C GLN A 238 -0.21 9.50 3.88
N ILE A 239 -1.50 9.40 4.25
CA ILE A 239 -2.58 10.04 3.48
C ILE A 239 -2.38 11.55 3.42
N ASN A 240 -2.01 12.20 4.53
CA ASN A 240 -1.75 13.63 4.57
C ASN A 240 -0.60 14.02 3.64
N TYR A 241 0.54 13.34 3.74
CA TYR A 241 1.71 13.65 2.91
C TYR A 241 1.55 13.27 1.44
N LEU A 242 0.82 12.20 1.14
CA LEU A 242 0.49 11.81 -0.23
C LEU A 242 -0.44 12.85 -0.87
N ASN A 243 -1.47 13.32 -0.14
CA ASN A 243 -2.34 14.40 -0.61
C ASN A 243 -1.56 15.71 -0.83
N LYS A 244 -0.63 16.05 0.07
CA LYS A 244 0.29 17.19 -0.09
C LYS A 244 1.19 17.05 -1.31
N GLY A 245 1.77 15.87 -1.53
CA GLY A 245 2.65 15.59 -2.66
C GLY A 245 1.92 15.72 -4.00
N ILE A 246 0.74 15.09 -4.12
CA ILE A 246 -0.08 15.17 -5.34
C ILE A 246 -0.46 16.61 -5.68
N THR A 247 -0.73 17.43 -4.66
CA THR A 247 -1.17 18.82 -4.86
C THR A 247 -0.05 19.85 -4.77
N SER A 248 1.21 19.41 -4.72
CA SER A 248 2.37 20.28 -4.63
C SER A 248 2.53 21.13 -5.90
N PRO A 249 3.03 22.38 -5.80
CA PRO A 249 3.22 23.26 -6.96
C PRO A 249 4.11 22.64 -8.04
N PHE A 250 5.14 21.88 -7.63
CA PHE A 250 6.02 21.16 -8.54
C PHE A 250 5.26 20.12 -9.38
N ALA A 251 4.35 19.35 -8.77
CA ALA A 251 3.55 18.35 -9.49
C ALA A 251 2.70 18.99 -10.61
N TYR A 252 2.05 20.12 -10.30
CA TYR A 252 1.24 20.86 -11.29
C TYR A 252 2.08 21.60 -12.33
N HIS A 253 3.27 22.11 -11.96
CA HIS A 253 4.16 22.77 -12.92
C HIS A 253 4.69 21.78 -13.96
N VAL A 254 5.07 20.57 -13.53
CA VAL A 254 5.45 19.48 -14.43
C VAL A 254 4.29 19.10 -15.36
N GLU A 255 3.05 19.06 -14.85
CA GLU A 255 1.87 18.79 -15.68
C GLU A 255 1.55 19.93 -16.67
N GLY A 256 1.71 21.20 -16.26
CA GLY A 256 1.46 22.37 -17.11
C GLY A 256 2.52 22.59 -18.20
N LEU A 257 3.77 22.24 -17.95
CA LEU A 257 4.84 22.26 -18.96
C LEU A 257 4.65 21.21 -20.06
N LEU A 258 3.94 20.12 -19.77
CA LEU A 258 3.67 19.04 -20.73
C LEU A 258 2.39 19.26 -21.54
N ALA A 259 1.56 20.21 -21.14
CA ALA A 259 0.32 20.59 -21.81
C ALA A 259 0.50 21.65 -22.92
N ASN A 260 1.72 22.21 -23.04
CA ASN A 260 2.16 23.08 -24.15
C ASN A 260 3.16 22.34 -25.03
#